data_AF-A0AAW3ED22-F1
#
_entry.id   AF-A0AAW3ED22-F1
#
_cell.length_a   1.000
_cell.length_b   1.000
_cell.length_c   1.000
_cell.angle_alpha   90.00
_cell.angle_beta   90.00
_cell.angle_gamma   90.00
#
_symmetry.space_group_name_H-M   'P 1'
#
loop_
_entity.id
_entity.type
_entity.pdbx_description
1 polymer ?
#
loop_
_entity_poly.entity_id
_entity_poly.type
_entity_poly.pdbx_seq_one_letter_code
_entity_poly.pdbx_strand_id
1 'polypeptide(L)'
;MKKKKSKKNPLEDTAVLSRVAKKASQKAISEVFRAGMPIHFISEGKLIKEYPDGRKECVKDLSMEPISLASAVRQLTGLIE
;
A
#
# COMPACT_ATOMS: atom_id res chain seq x y z
N MET A 1 27.41 33.52 -6.06
CA MET A 1 26.14 33.34 -6.79
C MET A 1 25.33 32.22 -6.12
N LYS A 2 24.28 32.53 -5.36
CA LYS A 2 23.46 31.50 -4.68
C LYS A 2 22.64 30.76 -5.74
N LYS A 3 22.91 29.46 -5.96
CA LYS A 3 22.09 28.63 -6.85
C LYS A 3 20.65 28.61 -6.34
N LYS A 4 19.73 29.25 -7.06
CA LYS A 4 18.28 29.14 -6.80
C LYS A 4 17.93 27.66 -6.95
N LYS A 5 17.50 26.99 -5.86
CA LYS A 5 16.97 25.63 -5.93
C LYS A 5 15.79 25.65 -6.89
N SER A 6 15.93 25.03 -8.05
CA SER A 6 14.83 24.81 -8.99
C SER A 6 13.69 24.15 -8.21
N LYS A 7 12.52 24.80 -8.13
CA LYS A 7 11.32 24.19 -7.56
C LYS A 7 11.04 22.94 -8.39
N LYS A 8 11.27 21.75 -7.82
CA LYS A 8 10.85 20.49 -8.45
C LYS A 8 9.36 20.56 -8.68
N ASN A 9 8.91 20.15 -9.87
CA ASN A 9 7.49 20.11 -10.20
C ASN A 9 6.79 19.17 -9.19
N PRO A 10 5.72 19.59 -8.50
CA PRO A 10 5.00 18.72 -7.57
C PRO A 10 4.48 17.43 -8.21
N LEU A 11 4.27 17.42 -9.53
CA LEU A 11 3.87 16.25 -10.31
C LEU A 11 5.01 15.27 -10.59
N GLU A 12 6.26 15.67 -10.34
CA GLU A 12 7.46 14.82 -10.49
C GLU A 12 8.00 14.36 -9.12
N ASP A 13 7.43 14.86 -8.02
CA ASP A 13 7.81 14.45 -6.68
C ASP A 13 7.02 13.21 -6.25
N THR A 14 7.68 12.04 -6.32
CA THR A 14 7.10 10.76 -5.93
C THR A 14 6.57 10.75 -4.49
N ALA A 15 7.15 11.52 -3.58
CA ALA A 15 6.66 11.61 -2.20
C ALA A 15 5.33 12.37 -2.13
N VAL A 16 5.18 13.42 -2.93
CA VAL A 16 3.91 14.16 -3.08
C VAL A 16 2.85 13.25 -3.71
N LEU A 17 3.19 12.57 -4.81
CA LEU A 17 2.26 11.64 -5.48
C LEU A 17 1.82 10.50 -4.56
N SER A 18 2.75 9.89 -3.82
CA SER A 18 2.45 8.82 -2.86
C SER A 18 1.51 9.30 -1.75
N ARG A 19 1.69 10.54 -1.27
CA ARG A 19 0.81 11.13 -0.25
C ARG A 19 -0.59 11.38 -0.79
N VAL A 20 -0.70 11.86 -2.03
CA VAL A 20 -2.00 12.07 -2.70
C VAL A 20 -2.71 10.74 -2.92
N ALA A 21 -2.02 9.74 -3.44
CA ALA A 21 -2.55 8.38 -3.63
C ALA A 21 -3.06 7.80 -2.32
N LYS A 22 -2.26 7.86 -1.24
CA LYS A 22 -2.66 7.38 0.09
C LYS A 22 -3.96 8.04 0.59
N LYS A 23 -4.07 9.38 0.45
CA LYS A 23 -5.29 10.10 0.84
C LYS A 23 -6.50 9.69 0.00
N ALA A 24 -6.32 9.53 -1.30
CA ALA A 24 -7.39 9.09 -2.20
C ALA A 24 -7.87 7.68 -1.85
N SER A 25 -6.95 6.74 -1.62
CA SER A 25 -7.28 5.38 -1.19
C SER A 25 -8.05 5.36 0.14
N GLN A 26 -7.59 6.13 1.14
CA GLN A 26 -8.28 6.24 2.44
C GLN A 26 -9.70 6.77 2.30
N LYS A 27 -9.89 7.79 1.45
CA LYS A 27 -11.22 8.34 1.17
C LYS A 27 -12.11 7.29 0.51
N ALA A 28 -11.63 6.59 -0.52
CA ALA A 28 -12.40 5.56 -1.21
C ALA A 28 -12.83 4.44 -0.25
N ILE A 29 -11.92 3.95 0.59
CA ILE A 29 -12.22 2.93 1.61
C ILE A 29 -13.31 3.42 2.57
N SER A 30 -13.20 4.66 3.06
CA SER A 30 -14.19 5.25 3.96
C SER A 30 -15.57 5.36 3.31
N GLU A 31 -15.64 5.70 2.02
CA GLU A 31 -16.90 5.79 1.29
C GLU A 31 -17.55 4.42 1.07
N VAL A 32 -16.76 3.38 0.79
CA VAL A 32 -17.24 1.99 0.67
C VAL A 32 -17.85 1.51 2.00
N PHE A 33 -17.17 1.75 3.12
CA PHE A 33 -17.72 1.41 4.43
C PHE A 33 -18.99 2.21 4.75
N ARG A 34 -19.02 3.50 4.42
CA ARG A 34 -20.22 4.34 4.61
C ARG A 34 -21.41 3.85 3.78
N ALA A 35 -21.15 3.23 2.63
CA ALA A 35 -22.16 2.59 1.81
C ALA A 35 -22.61 1.20 2.32
N GLY A 36 -22.10 0.75 3.48
CA GLY A 36 -22.44 -0.55 4.06
C GLY A 36 -21.78 -1.73 3.37
N MET A 37 -20.78 -1.49 2.51
CA MET A 37 -20.12 -2.55 1.75
C MET A 37 -18.83 -3.01 2.44
N PRO A 38 -18.53 -4.33 2.42
CA PRO A 38 -17.26 -4.84 2.92
C PRO A 38 -16.12 -4.56 1.95
N ILE A 39 -14.90 -4.42 2.48
CA ILE A 39 -13.67 -4.33 1.68
C ILE A 39 -12.86 -5.62 1.79
N HIS A 40 -12.05 -5.89 0.77
CA HIS A 40 -11.09 -6.99 0.79
C HIS A 40 -9.67 -6.43 0.77
N PHE A 41 -8.80 -6.97 1.62
CA PHE A 41 -7.38 -6.62 1.64
C PHE A 41 -6.52 -7.82 2.01
N ILE A 42 -5.23 -7.73 1.70
CA ILE A 42 -4.26 -8.77 2.04
C ILE A 42 -3.56 -8.38 3.33
N SER A 43 -3.52 -9.30 4.29
CA SER A 43 -2.80 -9.15 5.55
C SER A 43 -2.20 -10.49 5.95
N GLU A 44 -0.91 -10.50 6.30
CA GLU A 44 -0.20 -11.70 6.79
C GLU A 44 -0.37 -12.93 5.87
N GLY A 45 -0.34 -12.71 4.55
CA GLY A 45 -0.53 -13.79 3.58
C GLY A 45 -1.96 -14.34 3.50
N LYS A 46 -2.95 -13.60 4.01
CA LYS A 46 -4.38 -13.96 3.96
C LYS A 46 -5.18 -12.88 3.26
N LEU A 47 -6.17 -13.28 2.47
CA LEU A 47 -7.21 -12.41 1.97
C LEU A 47 -8.27 -12.23 3.06
N ILE A 48 -8.34 -11.03 3.61
CA ILE A 48 -9.27 -10.65 4.66
C ILE A 48 -10.41 -9.83 4.05
N LYS A 49 -11.64 -10.16 4.44
CA LYS A 49 -12.83 -9.35 4.21
C LYS A 49 -13.19 -8.63 5.50
N GLU A 50 -13.22 -7.31 5.48
CA GLU A 50 -13.62 -6.49 6.61
C GLU A 50 -14.95 -5.82 6.35
N TYR A 51 -15.85 -5.97 7.32
CA TYR A 51 -17.19 -5.41 7.29
C TYR A 51 -17.20 -4.01 7.95
N PRO A 52 -18.20 -3.16 7.64
CA PRO A 52 -18.32 -1.82 8.21
C PRO A 52 -18.41 -1.77 9.74
N ASP A 53 -18.82 -2.87 10.38
CA ASP A 53 -18.90 -3.00 11.85
C ASP A 53 -17.57 -3.44 12.49
N GLY A 54 -16.51 -3.57 11.69
CA GLY A 54 -15.18 -3.98 12.13
C GLY A 54 -15.00 -5.49 12.24
N ARG A 55 -16.02 -6.31 11.92
CA ARG A 55 -15.83 -7.76 11.83
C ARG A 55 -14.89 -8.08 10.67
N LYS A 56 -14.03 -9.07 10.90
CA LYS A 56 -13.07 -9.56 9.91
C LYS A 56 -13.27 -11.04 9.67
N GLU A 57 -13.26 -11.41 8.41
CA GLU A 57 -13.41 -12.79 7.93
C GLU A 57 -12.20 -13.13 7.07
N CYS A 58 -11.56 -14.27 7.35
CA CYS A 58 -10.54 -14.81 6.47
C CYS A 58 -11.24 -15.50 5.29
N VAL A 59 -11.11 -14.95 4.09
CA VAL A 59 -11.69 -15.52 2.88
C VAL A 59 -10.82 -16.64 2.33
N LYS A 60 -9.50 -16.44 2.35
CA LYS A 60 -8.53 -17.39 1.79
C LYS A 60 -7.13 -17.16 2.34
N ASP A 61 -6.45 -18.24 2.73
CA ASP A 61 -5.00 -18.22 2.92
C ASP A 61 -4.30 -18.21 1.54
N LEU A 62 -3.45 -17.21 1.31
CA LEU A 62 -2.79 -16.99 0.02
C LEU A 62 -1.44 -17.72 -0.09
N SER A 63 -1.07 -18.53 0.92
CA SER A 63 0.20 -19.28 0.98
C SER A 63 1.38 -18.44 0.47
N MET A 64 1.43 -17.16 0.88
CA MET A 64 2.48 -16.26 0.47
C MET A 64 3.71 -16.59 1.30
N GLU A 65 4.79 -16.98 0.63
CA GLU A 65 6.09 -17.07 1.28
C GLU A 65 6.38 -15.73 1.97
N PRO A 66 6.76 -15.72 3.25
CA PRO A 66 7.15 -14.49 3.92
C PRO A 66 8.22 -13.81 3.09
N ILE A 67 7.97 -12.57 2.67
CA ILE A 67 9.02 -11.77 2.04
C ILE A 67 10.04 -11.46 3.13
N SER A 68 11.04 -12.33 3.27
CA SER A 68 12.18 -12.10 4.13
C SER A 68 12.84 -10.81 3.66
N LEU A 69 13.06 -9.87 4.59
CA LEU A 69 13.78 -8.64 4.29
C LEU A 69 15.13 -8.94 3.63
N ALA A 70 15.81 -10.00 4.08
CA ALA A 70 17.06 -10.44 3.48
C ALA A 70 16.90 -10.99 2.05
N SER A 71 15.73 -11.55 1.71
CA SER A 71 15.41 -11.99 0.34
C SER A 71 15.09 -10.79 -0.55
N ALA A 72 14.26 -9.85 -0.08
CA ALA A 72 13.94 -8.63 -0.80
C ALA A 72 15.18 -7.76 -1.06
N VAL A 73 16.07 -7.63 -0.07
CA VAL A 73 17.34 -6.91 -0.22
C VAL A 73 18.23 -7.59 -1.26
N ARG A 74 18.36 -8.93 -1.24
CA ARG A 74 19.15 -9.68 -2.24
C ARG A 74 18.63 -9.51 -3.66
N GLN A 75 17.31 -9.56 -3.85
CA GLN A 75 16.67 -9.34 -5.15
C GLN A 75 16.90 -7.90 -5.65
N LEU A 76 16.84 -6.90 -4.76
CA LEU A 76 17.10 -5.50 -5.11
C LEU A 76 18.57 -5.23 -5.45
N THR A 77 19.51 -5.92 -4.81
CA THR A 77 20.95 -5.73 -5.03
C THR A 77 21.50 -6.58 -6.17
N GLY A 78 20.68 -7.41 -6.83
CA GLY A 78 21.11 -8.24 -7.96
C GLY A 78 22.09 -9.36 -7.57
N LEU A 79 22.18 -9.70 -6.29
CA LEU A 79 22.96 -10.84 -5.80
C LEU A 79 22.16 -12.12 -6.04
N ILE A 80 22.18 -12.59 -7.28
CA ILE A 80 21.71 -13.92 -7.69
C ILE A 80 22.99 -14.75 -7.86
N GLU A 81 23.22 -15.72 -6.99
CA GLU A 81 24.14 -16.86 -7.27
C GLU A 81 23.37 -17.94 -8.03
#